data_AF-X1HXN6-F1
#
_entry.id   AF-X1HXN6-F1
#
_cell.length_a   1.000
_cell.length_b   1.000
_cell.length_c   1.000
_cell.angle_alpha   90.00
_cell.angle_beta   90.00
_cell.angle_gamma   90.00
#
_symmetry.space_group_name_H-M   'P 1'
#
loop_
_entity.id
_entity.type
_entity.pdbx_description
1 polymer ?
#
loop_
_entity_poly.entity_id
_entity_poly.type
_entity_poly.pdbx_seq_one_letter_code
_entity_poly.pdbx_strand_id
1 'polypeptide(L)'
;NNAKKAASLMIHIIKKGYDLIIVHGNGPQVGNLLIQMEEAINKIPPFSLEVCDAMTEGSMGFMLEKALINELRKNSLDREVATLITQVVVDKDDPAFENPSKPIGPFYTKYRARMLAREKKWKMIEDSGRGYRKVVPSPRPIDIVPKRIIRDLIHSGKIVITSGGGGIPVIINTRGFFEGVEAVIDKDYAASLIAREANAELFIILTNVERVYLNYGSPDEKPIPVMTVDQAKKHLSQGQFPAGSMGPKIRAAIEYIESGGKEMLIT
;
A
#
# COMPACT_ATOMS: atom_id res chain seq x y z
N ASN A 1 9.20 8.38 -16.97
CA ASN A 1 8.92 8.59 -15.54
C ASN A 1 7.54 7.98 -15.22
N ASN A 2 7.46 7.04 -14.28
CA ASN A 2 6.25 6.28 -13.95
C ASN A 2 5.12 7.17 -13.41
N ALA A 3 5.42 8.16 -12.58
CA ALA A 3 4.42 9.09 -12.03
C ALA A 3 3.69 9.86 -13.15
N LYS A 4 4.41 10.30 -14.19
CA LYS A 4 3.82 10.98 -15.35
C LYS A 4 2.87 10.07 -16.14
N LYS A 5 3.26 8.79 -16.33
CA LYS A 5 2.40 7.81 -17.00
C LYS A 5 1.13 7.55 -16.20
N ALA A 6 1.26 7.34 -14.89
CA ALA A 6 0.12 7.16 -13.99
C ALA A 6 -0.82 8.37 -13.99
N ALA A 7 -0.28 9.58 -13.85
CA ALA A 7 -1.04 10.82 -13.90
C ALA A 7 -1.83 10.97 -15.21
N SER A 8 -1.20 10.69 -16.36
CA SER A 8 -1.87 10.75 -17.67
C SER A 8 -3.05 9.78 -17.76
N LEU A 9 -2.93 8.57 -17.19
CA LEU A 9 -4.03 7.61 -17.13
C LEU A 9 -5.16 8.11 -16.21
N MET A 10 -4.83 8.69 -15.05
CA MET A 10 -5.82 9.24 -14.11
C MET A 10 -6.65 10.38 -14.72
N ILE A 11 -6.10 11.18 -15.64
CA ILE A 11 -6.88 12.20 -16.35
C ILE A 11 -8.08 11.61 -17.08
N HIS A 12 -7.98 10.38 -17.62
CA HIS A 12 -9.10 9.75 -18.31
C HIS A 12 -10.25 9.44 -17.35
N ILE A 13 -9.92 9.14 -16.08
CA ILE A 13 -10.90 8.89 -15.02
C ILE A 13 -11.52 10.21 -14.56
N ILE A 14 -10.70 11.24 -14.36
CA ILE A 14 -11.16 12.58 -13.96
C ILE A 14 -12.10 13.18 -15.02
N LYS A 15 -11.78 13.04 -16.32
CA LYS A 15 -12.65 13.52 -17.42
C LYS A 15 -14.00 12.81 -17.49
N LYS A 16 -14.12 11.63 -16.89
CA LYS A 16 -15.41 10.91 -16.75
C LYS A 16 -16.23 11.39 -15.55
N GLY A 17 -15.74 12.36 -14.77
CA GLY A 17 -16.46 12.97 -13.66
C GLY A 17 -16.21 12.31 -12.29
N TYR A 18 -15.25 11.38 -12.18
CA TYR A 18 -14.93 10.73 -10.91
C TYR A 18 -14.07 11.62 -10.02
N ASP A 19 -14.35 11.58 -8.72
CA ASP A 19 -13.46 12.08 -7.67
C ASP A 19 -12.46 11.00 -7.26
N LEU A 20 -11.22 11.41 -6.96
CA LEU A 20 -10.10 10.49 -6.80
C LEU A 20 -9.48 10.58 -5.42
N ILE A 21 -9.43 9.44 -4.76
CA ILE A 21 -8.51 9.14 -3.66
C ILE A 21 -7.44 8.21 -4.19
N ILE A 22 -6.18 8.53 -3.94
CA ILE A 22 -5.04 7.79 -4.46
C ILE A 22 -4.19 7.28 -3.30
N VAL A 23 -3.97 5.97 -3.29
CA VAL A 23 -3.04 5.28 -2.38
C VAL A 23 -1.95 4.63 -3.22
N HIS A 24 -0.71 4.67 -2.75
CA HIS A 24 0.43 4.03 -3.43
C HIS A 24 1.20 3.14 -2.48
N GLY A 25 2.00 2.21 -3.01
CA GLY A 25 2.98 1.46 -2.22
C GLY A 25 4.31 2.19 -2.10
N ASN A 26 5.18 1.74 -1.21
CA ASN A 26 6.52 2.30 -1.00
C ASN A 26 7.62 1.25 -0.82
N GLY A 27 7.33 -0.06 -0.96
CA GLY A 27 8.23 -1.14 -0.53
C GLY A 27 9.70 -1.04 -1.00
N PRO A 28 9.98 -0.79 -2.30
CA PRO A 28 11.34 -0.51 -2.77
C PRO A 28 11.92 0.82 -2.22
N GLN A 29 11.09 1.87 -2.11
CA GLN A 29 11.49 3.20 -1.68
C GLN A 29 11.89 3.25 -0.21
N VAL A 30 11.04 2.72 0.69
CA VAL A 30 11.34 2.65 2.14
C VAL A 30 12.53 1.73 2.39
N GLY A 31 12.61 0.66 1.59
CA GLY A 31 13.75 -0.23 1.55
C GLY A 31 15.08 0.44 1.24
N ASN A 32 15.11 1.34 0.25
CA ASN A 32 16.29 2.12 -0.08
C ASN A 32 16.64 3.14 1.01
N LEU A 33 15.63 3.80 1.60
CA LEU A 33 15.87 4.71 2.73
C LEU A 33 16.50 3.98 3.91
N LEU A 34 16.01 2.78 4.26
CA LEU A 34 16.60 2.00 5.34
C LEU A 34 18.06 1.63 5.07
N ILE A 35 18.44 1.33 3.83
CA ILE A 35 19.85 1.13 3.48
C ILE A 35 20.64 2.41 3.70
N GLN A 36 20.12 3.56 3.29
CA GLN A 36 20.78 4.85 3.51
C GLN A 36 20.97 5.15 5.00
N MET A 37 19.96 4.88 5.85
CA MET A 37 20.05 5.04 7.30
C MET A 37 21.14 4.14 7.88
N GLU A 38 21.19 2.88 7.45
CA GLU A 38 22.18 1.90 7.90
C GLU A 38 23.62 2.26 7.49
N GLU A 39 23.84 2.71 6.25
CA GLU A 39 25.16 3.13 5.77
C GLU A 39 25.64 4.42 6.47
N ALA A 40 24.71 5.25 6.95
CA ALA A 40 25.00 6.51 7.63
C ALA A 40 25.05 6.41 9.16
N ILE A 41 24.78 5.23 9.76
CA ILE A 41 24.58 5.05 11.21
C ILE A 41 25.75 5.54 12.08
N ASN A 42 26.99 5.44 11.57
CA ASN A 42 28.20 5.89 12.28
C ASN A 42 28.48 7.40 12.12
N LYS A 43 27.65 8.11 11.34
CA LYS A 43 27.80 9.54 11.04
C LYS A 43 26.62 10.35 11.58
N ILE A 44 25.41 9.82 11.47
CA ILE A 44 24.17 10.44 11.94
C ILE A 44 23.24 9.39 12.54
N PRO A 45 22.43 9.74 13.56
CA PRO A 45 21.42 8.83 14.09
C PRO A 45 20.44 8.39 12.98
N PRO A 46 20.16 7.08 12.86
CA PRO A 46 19.22 6.58 11.87
C PRO A 46 17.80 6.92 12.28
N PHE A 47 16.94 7.22 11.31
CA PHE A 47 15.50 7.25 11.53
C PHE A 47 14.93 5.84 11.61
N SER A 48 13.88 5.69 12.42
CA SER A 48 13.08 4.46 12.52
C SER A 48 12.25 4.22 11.25
N LEU A 49 11.76 3.00 11.09
CA LEU A 49 11.02 2.59 9.88
C LEU A 49 9.76 3.43 9.64
N GLU A 50 8.97 3.76 10.66
CA GLU A 50 7.75 4.55 10.51
C GLU A 50 8.05 6.00 10.08
N VAL A 51 9.21 6.55 10.49
CA VAL A 51 9.68 7.84 9.99
C VAL A 51 10.15 7.71 8.54
N CYS A 52 10.79 6.61 8.17
CA CYS A 52 11.11 6.33 6.77
C CYS A 52 9.83 6.19 5.91
N ASP A 53 8.76 5.58 6.42
CA ASP A 53 7.46 5.55 5.76
C ASP A 53 6.94 6.96 5.52
N ALA A 54 6.98 7.84 6.53
CA ALA A 54 6.62 9.25 6.40
C ALA A 54 7.45 9.98 5.32
N MET A 55 8.75 9.73 5.26
CA MET A 55 9.63 10.27 4.21
C MET A 55 9.22 9.76 2.81
N THR A 56 8.78 8.51 2.70
CA THR A 56 8.28 7.98 1.42
C THR A 56 6.93 8.55 1.02
N GLU A 57 6.04 8.86 1.96
CA GLU A 57 4.79 9.58 1.67
C GLU A 57 5.09 10.95 1.07
N GLY A 58 6.00 11.71 1.69
CA GLY A 58 6.40 13.03 1.18
C GLY A 58 7.05 12.95 -0.20
N SER A 59 8.05 12.07 -0.36
CA SER A 59 8.79 11.98 -1.63
C SER A 59 7.96 11.43 -2.79
N MET A 60 7.16 10.37 -2.58
CA MET A 60 6.32 9.81 -3.63
C MET A 60 5.08 10.65 -3.89
N GLY A 61 4.45 11.17 -2.85
CA GLY A 61 3.34 12.10 -2.95
C GLY A 61 3.72 13.32 -3.77
N PHE A 62 4.87 13.95 -3.48
CA PHE A 62 5.40 15.06 -4.28
C PHE A 62 5.56 14.69 -5.77
N MET A 63 6.15 13.53 -6.08
CA MET A 63 6.36 13.10 -7.46
C MET A 63 5.03 12.92 -8.21
N LEU A 64 4.03 12.34 -7.55
CA LEU A 64 2.73 12.04 -8.14
C LEU A 64 1.85 13.29 -8.22
N GLU A 65 1.77 14.08 -7.16
CA GLU A 65 1.05 15.34 -7.09
C GLU A 65 1.51 16.31 -8.18
N LYS A 66 2.83 16.53 -8.28
CA LYS A 66 3.42 17.36 -9.34
C LYS A 66 3.07 16.84 -10.73
N ALA A 67 3.13 15.53 -10.94
CA ALA A 67 2.80 14.93 -12.23
C ALA A 67 1.32 15.13 -12.59
N LEU A 68 0.42 14.95 -11.61
CA LEU A 68 -1.02 15.09 -11.80
C LEU A 68 -1.42 16.54 -12.02
N ILE A 69 -0.90 17.49 -11.24
CA ILE A 69 -1.11 18.94 -11.44
C ILE A 69 -0.70 19.36 -12.86
N ASN A 70 0.46 18.89 -13.34
CA ASN A 70 0.91 19.20 -14.70
C ASN A 70 -0.03 18.63 -15.77
N GLU A 71 -0.53 17.41 -15.60
CA GLU A 71 -1.48 16.81 -16.53
C GLU A 71 -2.87 17.50 -16.45
N LEU A 72 -3.32 17.93 -15.28
CA LEU A 72 -4.53 18.74 -15.10
C LEU A 72 -4.42 20.06 -15.87
N ARG A 73 -3.32 20.80 -15.68
CA ARG A 73 -3.03 22.05 -16.40
C ARG A 73 -2.99 21.86 -17.90
N LYS A 74 -2.30 20.81 -18.37
CA LYS A 74 -2.21 20.47 -19.80
C LYS A 74 -3.58 20.19 -20.42
N ASN A 75 -4.51 19.67 -19.63
CA ASN A 75 -5.87 19.33 -20.08
C ASN A 75 -6.91 20.40 -19.71
N SER A 76 -6.48 21.58 -19.24
CA SER A 76 -7.35 22.68 -18.79
C SER A 76 -8.41 22.24 -17.78
N LEU A 77 -8.04 21.34 -16.86
CA LEU A 77 -8.89 20.86 -15.78
C LEU A 77 -8.58 21.63 -14.50
N ASP A 78 -9.57 22.32 -13.96
CA ASP A 78 -9.47 23.08 -12.72
C ASP A 78 -9.81 22.19 -11.52
N ARG A 79 -8.79 21.50 -11.00
CA ARG A 79 -8.88 20.70 -9.78
C ARG A 79 -7.58 20.83 -8.99
N GLU A 80 -7.70 20.85 -7.67
CA GLU A 80 -6.57 20.85 -6.76
C GLU A 80 -6.18 19.42 -6.37
N VAL A 81 -4.90 19.20 -6.10
CA VAL A 81 -4.35 17.92 -5.64
C VAL A 81 -3.61 18.17 -4.34
N ALA A 82 -3.83 17.32 -3.34
CA ALA A 82 -3.13 17.41 -2.05
C ALA A 82 -2.62 16.04 -1.59
N THR A 83 -1.34 15.97 -1.25
CA THR A 83 -0.75 14.85 -0.53
C THR A 83 -0.87 15.05 0.98
N LEU A 84 -1.41 14.05 1.67
CA LEU A 84 -1.54 14.06 3.13
C LEU A 84 -0.61 13.02 3.76
N ILE A 85 0.21 13.49 4.69
CA ILE A 85 0.91 12.60 5.63
C ILE A 85 -0.13 11.88 6.49
N THR A 86 -0.10 10.55 6.50
CA THR A 86 -1.20 9.75 7.03
C THR A 86 -0.76 8.75 8.08
N GLN A 87 -1.20 8.93 9.32
CA GLN A 87 -1.05 7.94 10.38
C GLN A 87 -2.19 6.92 10.33
N VAL A 88 -1.85 5.66 10.54
CA VAL A 88 -2.78 4.52 10.49
C VAL A 88 -2.63 3.71 11.76
N VAL A 89 -3.73 3.61 12.50
CA VAL A 89 -3.79 2.89 13.77
C VAL A 89 -3.76 1.39 13.50
N VAL A 90 -2.92 0.68 14.23
CA VAL A 90 -2.78 -0.78 14.20
C VAL A 90 -2.90 -1.35 15.61
N ASP A 91 -3.21 -2.64 15.74
CA ASP A 91 -3.25 -3.30 17.04
C ASP A 91 -1.82 -3.51 17.55
N LYS A 92 -1.52 -3.12 18.79
CA LYS A 92 -0.22 -3.40 19.42
C LYS A 92 0.01 -4.90 19.60
N ASP A 93 -1.06 -5.68 19.69
CA ASP A 93 -1.05 -7.13 19.93
C ASP A 93 -1.26 -7.91 18.60
N ASP A 94 -1.14 -7.24 17.43
CA ASP A 94 -1.25 -7.91 16.13
C ASP A 94 -0.18 -9.01 15.98
N PRO A 95 -0.55 -10.27 15.66
CA PRO A 95 0.39 -11.37 15.49
C PRO A 95 1.49 -11.11 14.45
N ALA A 96 1.31 -10.16 13.54
CA ALA A 96 2.31 -9.77 12.55
C ALA A 96 3.58 -9.19 13.17
N PHE A 97 3.53 -8.65 14.41
CA PHE A 97 4.72 -8.19 15.13
C PHE A 97 5.64 -9.34 15.51
N GLU A 98 5.09 -10.49 15.89
CA GLU A 98 5.86 -11.69 16.19
C GLU A 98 6.26 -12.45 14.91
N ASN A 99 5.41 -12.40 13.87
CA ASN A 99 5.61 -13.08 12.59
C ASN A 99 5.69 -12.09 11.40
N PRO A 100 6.80 -11.34 11.27
CA PRO A 100 7.00 -10.44 10.15
C PRO A 100 7.08 -11.20 8.84
N SER A 101 6.38 -10.71 7.83
CA SER A 101 6.20 -11.36 6.52
C SER A 101 6.36 -10.42 5.33
N LYS A 102 6.33 -9.10 5.54
CA LYS A 102 6.32 -8.11 4.46
C LYS A 102 7.74 -7.82 3.96
N PRO A 103 8.08 -8.18 2.71
CA PRO A 103 9.41 -7.94 2.21
C PRO A 103 9.59 -6.46 1.82
N ILE A 104 10.69 -5.87 2.27
CA ILE A 104 11.14 -4.50 2.01
C ILE A 104 12.60 -4.49 1.55
N GLY A 105 13.05 -3.39 0.96
CA GLY A 105 14.44 -3.31 0.49
C GLY A 105 14.70 -3.98 -0.85
N PRO A 106 15.95 -3.90 -1.33
CA PRO A 106 16.41 -4.56 -2.55
C PRO A 106 16.55 -6.06 -2.33
N PHE A 107 16.78 -6.77 -3.44
CA PHE A 107 17.09 -8.18 -3.43
C PHE A 107 18.57 -8.42 -3.08
N TYR A 108 18.80 -9.39 -2.20
CA TYR A 108 20.10 -9.88 -1.79
C TYR A 108 20.32 -11.31 -2.29
N THR A 109 21.59 -11.65 -2.54
CA THR A 109 21.97 -13.05 -2.74
C THR A 109 21.80 -13.85 -1.46
N LYS A 110 21.64 -15.18 -1.57
CA LYS A 110 21.53 -16.08 -0.41
C LYS A 110 22.70 -15.93 0.56
N TYR A 111 23.92 -15.74 0.05
CA TYR A 111 25.11 -15.50 0.85
C TYR A 111 25.01 -14.20 1.64
N ARG A 112 24.71 -13.07 0.96
CA ARG A 112 24.62 -11.76 1.62
C ARG A 112 23.46 -11.71 2.62
N ALA A 113 22.32 -12.32 2.32
CA ALA A 113 21.19 -12.39 3.24
C ALA A 113 21.53 -13.15 4.53
N ARG A 114 22.29 -14.25 4.44
CA ARG A 114 22.77 -14.98 5.63
C ARG A 114 23.74 -14.15 6.47
N MET A 115 24.59 -13.34 5.85
CA MET A 115 25.45 -12.40 6.58
C MET A 115 24.63 -11.33 7.30
N LEU A 116 23.72 -10.66 6.60
CA LEU A 116 22.86 -9.61 7.17
C LEU A 116 21.98 -10.13 8.31
N ALA A 117 21.48 -11.36 8.20
CA ALA A 117 20.73 -12.00 9.28
C ALA A 117 21.56 -12.24 10.55
N ARG A 118 22.87 -12.50 10.41
CA ARG A 118 23.79 -12.68 11.55
C ARG A 118 24.28 -11.37 12.13
N GLU A 119 24.74 -10.46 11.27
CA GLU A 119 25.35 -9.18 11.65
C GLU A 119 24.31 -8.21 12.20
N LYS A 120 23.14 -8.11 11.54
CA LYS A 120 22.11 -7.12 11.84
C LYS A 120 20.86 -7.72 12.49
N LYS A 121 20.83 -9.03 12.74
CA LYS A 121 19.66 -9.76 13.25
C LYS A 121 18.39 -9.59 12.39
N TRP A 122 18.56 -9.28 11.09
CA TRP A 122 17.44 -9.11 10.19
C TRP A 122 16.79 -10.45 9.85
N LYS A 123 15.46 -10.50 9.92
CA LYS A 123 14.70 -11.62 9.36
C LYS A 123 14.63 -11.45 7.85
N MET A 124 15.05 -12.48 7.12
CA MET A 124 15.15 -12.48 5.66
C MET A 124 14.28 -13.61 5.09
N ILE A 125 13.54 -13.35 4.01
CA ILE A 125 12.79 -14.37 3.26
C ILE A 125 13.24 -14.40 1.81
N GLU A 126 13.10 -15.56 1.16
CA GLU A 126 13.21 -15.68 -0.29
C GLU A 126 11.93 -15.17 -0.96
N ASP A 127 12.06 -14.26 -1.92
CA ASP A 127 10.93 -13.62 -2.60
C ASP A 127 10.87 -14.09 -4.06
N SER A 128 10.09 -15.16 -4.27
CA SER A 128 9.68 -15.66 -5.59
C SER A 128 10.83 -15.95 -6.55
N GLY A 129 11.94 -16.52 -6.04
CA GLY A 129 13.13 -16.86 -6.83
C GLY A 129 13.97 -15.67 -7.30
N ARG A 130 13.60 -14.44 -6.93
CA ARG A 130 14.33 -13.21 -7.31
C ARG A 130 15.45 -12.84 -6.35
N GLY A 131 15.61 -13.61 -5.27
CA GLY A 131 16.58 -13.38 -4.20
C GLY A 131 15.90 -13.25 -2.83
N TYR A 132 16.65 -12.72 -1.86
CA TYR A 132 16.23 -12.60 -0.47
C TYR A 132 15.99 -11.14 -0.10
N ARG A 133 15.01 -10.86 0.76
CA ARG A 133 14.67 -9.50 1.22
C ARG A 133 14.45 -9.46 2.72
N LYS A 134 14.71 -8.30 3.34
CA LYS A 134 14.37 -8.04 4.76
C LYS A 134 12.86 -8.08 4.90
N VAL A 135 12.36 -8.73 5.96
CA VAL A 135 10.94 -8.66 6.31
C VAL A 135 10.69 -7.85 7.56
N VAL A 136 9.55 -7.18 7.57
CA VAL A 136 9.05 -6.38 8.69
C VAL A 136 7.61 -6.79 9.02
N PRO A 137 7.11 -6.44 10.22
CA PRO A 137 5.71 -6.61 10.56
C PRO A 137 4.81 -5.93 9.54
N SER A 138 3.64 -6.52 9.28
CA SER A 138 2.59 -5.95 8.43
C SER A 138 1.23 -6.16 9.09
N PRO A 139 0.98 -5.43 10.19
CA PRO A 139 -0.26 -5.53 10.94
C PRO A 139 -1.44 -4.99 10.13
N ARG A 140 -2.65 -5.34 10.57
CA ARG A 140 -3.89 -4.89 9.94
C ARG A 140 -4.19 -3.43 10.30
N PRO A 141 -4.60 -2.60 9.33
CA PRO A 141 -5.05 -1.25 9.63
C PRO A 141 -6.43 -1.30 10.32
N ILE A 142 -6.56 -0.57 11.43
CA ILE A 142 -7.79 -0.45 12.23
C ILE A 142 -8.47 0.88 11.92
N ASP A 143 -7.72 1.97 11.96
CA ASP A 143 -8.26 3.31 11.78
C ASP A 143 -7.28 4.23 11.02
N ILE A 144 -7.82 5.24 10.35
CA ILE A 144 -7.05 6.28 9.64
C ILE A 144 -7.20 7.59 10.42
N VAL A 145 -6.10 8.08 10.99
CA VAL A 145 -6.14 9.27 11.88
C VAL A 145 -6.72 10.51 11.16
N PRO A 146 -6.27 10.90 9.96
CA PRO A 146 -6.82 12.07 9.26
C PRO A 146 -8.07 11.76 8.41
N LYS A 147 -8.84 10.69 8.68
CA LYS A 147 -9.98 10.28 7.83
C LYS A 147 -11.03 11.36 7.58
N ARG A 148 -11.30 12.20 8.59
CA ARG A 148 -12.24 13.32 8.46
C ARG A 148 -11.72 14.37 7.48
N ILE A 149 -10.43 14.71 7.57
CA ILE A 149 -9.77 15.66 6.65
C ILE A 149 -9.79 15.12 5.23
N ILE A 150 -9.46 13.82 5.04
CA ILE A 150 -9.52 13.17 3.71
C ILE A 150 -10.93 13.32 3.12
N ARG A 151 -11.97 12.98 3.90
CA ARG A 151 -13.36 13.09 3.46
C ARG A 151 -13.76 14.52 3.12
N ASP A 152 -13.37 15.49 3.93
CA ASP A 152 -13.71 16.91 3.70
C ASP A 152 -13.06 17.43 2.41
N LEU A 153 -11.81 17.05 2.13
CA LEU A 153 -11.13 17.41 0.88
C LEU A 153 -11.83 16.79 -0.34
N ILE A 154 -12.20 15.52 -0.27
CA ILE A 154 -12.90 14.83 -1.37
C ILE A 154 -14.28 15.44 -1.61
N HIS A 155 -15.07 15.69 -0.57
CA HIS A 155 -16.37 16.35 -0.71
C HIS A 155 -16.27 17.77 -1.28
N SER A 156 -15.11 18.42 -1.14
CA SER A 156 -14.83 19.71 -1.78
C SER A 156 -14.32 19.62 -3.22
N GLY A 157 -14.33 18.42 -3.83
CA GLY A 157 -13.94 18.19 -5.23
C GLY A 157 -12.43 18.10 -5.47
N LYS A 158 -11.62 18.02 -4.40
CA LYS A 158 -10.16 17.91 -4.49
C LYS A 158 -9.74 16.47 -4.73
N ILE A 159 -8.56 16.28 -5.32
CA ILE A 159 -7.92 14.98 -5.46
C ILE A 159 -6.97 14.78 -4.28
N VAL A 160 -7.10 13.66 -3.57
CA VAL A 160 -6.30 13.38 -2.36
C VAL A 160 -5.36 12.21 -2.60
N ILE A 161 -4.07 12.41 -2.31
CA ILE A 161 -3.07 11.35 -2.21
C ILE A 161 -2.83 11.10 -0.71
N THR A 162 -3.02 9.88 -0.23
CA THR A 162 -2.99 9.56 1.21
C THR A 162 -2.53 8.12 1.45
N SER A 163 -2.15 7.80 2.69
CA SER A 163 -1.68 6.48 3.13
C SER A 163 -0.61 5.90 2.21
N GLY A 164 0.34 6.75 1.79
CA GLY A 164 1.44 6.31 0.95
C GLY A 164 2.24 5.22 1.66
N GLY A 165 2.51 4.12 0.97
CA GLY A 165 3.13 2.94 1.60
C GLY A 165 2.19 2.07 2.44
N GLY A 166 0.92 2.43 2.57
CA GLY A 166 -0.03 1.85 3.53
C GLY A 166 -0.29 2.73 4.74
N GLY A 167 0.40 3.87 4.85
CA GLY A 167 0.31 4.77 5.99
C GLY A 167 1.41 4.55 7.02
N ILE A 168 1.64 5.56 7.86
CA ILE A 168 2.58 5.52 8.98
C ILE A 168 1.92 4.74 10.13
N PRO A 169 2.43 3.54 10.48
CA PRO A 169 1.83 2.73 11.53
C PRO A 169 2.01 3.36 12.91
N VAL A 170 0.90 3.48 13.65
CA VAL A 170 0.88 3.94 15.03
C VAL A 170 0.02 3.03 15.89
N ILE A 171 0.39 2.86 17.16
CA ILE A 171 -0.46 2.25 18.19
C ILE A 171 -1.00 3.33 19.12
N ILE A 172 -2.05 3.01 19.87
CA ILE A 172 -2.52 3.83 21.00
C ILE A 172 -1.92 3.21 22.27
N ASN A 173 -1.03 3.95 22.94
CA ASN A 173 -0.41 3.47 24.16
C ASN A 173 -1.35 3.52 25.36
N THR A 174 -0.90 3.04 26.53
CA THR A 174 -1.71 2.96 27.76
C THR A 174 -2.20 4.33 28.28
N ARG A 175 -1.61 5.43 27.79
CA ARG A 175 -2.01 6.81 28.14
C ARG A 175 -2.96 7.42 27.11
N GLY A 176 -3.32 6.68 26.05
CA GLY A 176 -4.17 7.16 24.97
C GLY A 176 -3.45 8.00 23.92
N PHE A 177 -2.11 8.02 23.91
CA PHE A 177 -1.33 8.76 22.92
C PHE A 177 -0.91 7.87 21.75
N PHE A 178 -0.75 8.47 20.58
CA PHE A 178 -0.17 7.78 19.43
C PHE A 178 1.33 7.60 19.61
N GLU A 179 1.79 6.39 19.30
CA GLU A 179 3.20 6.01 19.31
C GLU A 179 3.52 5.28 18.01
N GLY A 180 4.57 5.74 17.32
CA GLY A 180 5.04 5.11 16.09
C GLY A 180 5.62 3.73 16.35
N VAL A 181 5.38 2.79 15.42
CA VAL A 181 5.89 1.42 15.53
C VAL A 181 6.53 0.97 14.23
N GLU A 182 7.64 0.23 14.30
CA GLU A 182 8.33 -0.22 13.10
C GLU A 182 7.58 -1.35 12.39
N ALA A 183 6.74 -0.99 11.42
CA ALA A 183 5.98 -1.92 10.58
C ALA A 183 5.75 -1.33 9.18
N VAL A 184 5.26 -2.12 8.24
CA VAL A 184 4.75 -1.63 6.95
C VAL A 184 3.37 -2.22 6.71
N ILE A 185 2.36 -1.37 6.69
CA ILE A 185 0.97 -1.79 6.47
C ILE A 185 0.77 -2.16 5.00
N ASP A 186 -0.04 -3.18 4.72
CA ASP A 186 -0.37 -3.48 3.33
C ASP A 186 -1.27 -2.38 2.73
N LYS A 187 -0.74 -1.67 1.73
CA LYS A 187 -1.45 -0.63 0.98
C LYS A 187 -2.83 -1.05 0.47
N ASP A 188 -3.04 -2.32 0.12
CA ASP A 188 -4.32 -2.77 -0.43
C ASP A 188 -5.39 -2.81 0.69
N TYR A 189 -5.01 -3.19 1.91
CA TYR A 189 -5.88 -3.08 3.10
C TYR A 189 -6.08 -1.64 3.56
N ALA A 190 -5.02 -0.82 3.55
CA ALA A 190 -5.14 0.59 3.88
C ALA A 190 -6.07 1.33 2.90
N ALA A 191 -5.93 1.06 1.59
CA ALA A 191 -6.80 1.61 0.57
C ALA A 191 -8.25 1.13 0.71
N SER A 192 -8.47 -0.15 1.06
CA SER A 192 -9.81 -0.67 1.37
C SER A 192 -10.42 0.02 2.60
N LEU A 193 -9.66 0.25 3.66
CA LEU A 193 -10.13 1.01 4.83
C LEU A 193 -10.49 2.46 4.46
N ILE A 194 -9.63 3.16 3.70
CA ILE A 194 -9.94 4.52 3.24
C ILE A 194 -11.19 4.54 2.35
N ALA A 195 -11.33 3.59 1.43
CA ALA A 195 -12.49 3.51 0.55
C ALA A 195 -13.80 3.35 1.34
N ARG A 196 -13.77 2.56 2.43
CA ARG A 196 -14.91 2.42 3.35
C ARG A 196 -15.19 3.72 4.12
N GLU A 197 -14.17 4.32 4.71
CA GLU A 197 -14.30 5.57 5.48
C GLU A 197 -14.77 6.75 4.63
N ALA A 198 -14.40 6.77 3.35
CA ALA A 198 -14.82 7.77 2.37
C ALA A 198 -16.15 7.44 1.69
N ASN A 199 -16.77 6.29 1.97
CA ASN A 199 -17.94 5.77 1.24
C ASN A 199 -17.75 5.79 -0.28
N ALA A 200 -16.57 5.37 -0.74
CA ALA A 200 -16.28 5.28 -2.17
C ALA A 200 -17.28 4.32 -2.85
N GLU A 201 -17.71 4.67 -4.06
CA GLU A 201 -18.60 3.80 -4.85
C GLU A 201 -17.81 2.70 -5.58
N LEU A 202 -16.58 3.02 -5.98
CA LEU A 202 -15.69 2.15 -6.74
C LEU A 202 -14.30 2.11 -6.07
N PHE A 203 -13.85 0.90 -5.74
CA PHE A 203 -12.49 0.66 -5.26
C PHE A 203 -11.66 -0.06 -6.33
N ILE A 204 -10.53 0.53 -6.73
CA ILE A 204 -9.68 -0.01 -7.80
C ILE A 204 -8.29 -0.34 -7.25
N ILE A 205 -7.85 -1.58 -7.46
CA ILE A 205 -6.47 -1.99 -7.24
C ILE A 205 -5.79 -2.16 -8.60
N LEU A 206 -4.80 -1.31 -8.88
CA LEU A 206 -3.96 -1.44 -10.07
C LEU A 206 -2.79 -2.42 -9.81
N THR A 207 -2.60 -3.37 -10.70
CA THR A 207 -1.57 -4.42 -10.63
C THR A 207 -0.94 -4.68 -11.99
N ASN A 208 0.04 -5.59 -12.05
CA ASN A 208 0.80 -5.89 -13.27
C ASN A 208 0.16 -7.02 -14.11
N VAL A 209 -1.05 -7.47 -13.75
CA VAL A 209 -1.81 -8.50 -14.46
C VAL A 209 -3.15 -7.92 -14.84
N GLU A 210 -3.59 -8.15 -16.07
CA GLU A 210 -4.80 -7.52 -16.62
C GLU A 210 -6.06 -7.92 -15.84
N ARG A 211 -6.08 -9.14 -15.28
CA ARG A 211 -7.22 -9.71 -14.55
C ARG A 211 -6.76 -10.56 -13.38
N VAL A 212 -7.72 -10.95 -12.54
CA VAL A 212 -7.54 -12.07 -11.61
C VAL A 212 -7.70 -13.37 -12.39
N TYR A 213 -6.89 -14.38 -12.08
CA TYR A 213 -6.91 -15.67 -12.74
C TYR A 213 -7.08 -16.81 -11.73
N LEU A 214 -7.80 -17.85 -12.13
CA LEU A 214 -7.71 -19.17 -11.52
C LEU A 214 -6.55 -19.94 -12.16
N ASN A 215 -5.94 -20.84 -11.37
CA ASN A 215 -4.80 -21.67 -11.78
C ASN A 215 -3.67 -20.84 -12.42
N TYR A 216 -3.39 -19.67 -11.85
CA TYR A 216 -2.42 -18.73 -12.40
C TYR A 216 -1.06 -19.39 -12.66
N GLY A 217 -0.53 -19.22 -13.87
CA GLY A 217 0.73 -19.80 -14.33
C GLY A 217 0.67 -21.29 -14.71
N SER A 218 -0.52 -21.90 -14.77
CA SER A 218 -0.71 -23.28 -15.24
C SER A 218 -1.27 -23.34 -16.67
N PRO A 219 -1.21 -24.51 -17.35
CA PRO A 219 -1.86 -24.70 -18.66
C PRO A 219 -3.37 -24.45 -18.66
N ASP A 220 -4.03 -24.60 -17.51
CA ASP A 220 -5.47 -24.39 -17.31
C ASP A 220 -5.78 -23.02 -16.68
N GLU A 221 -4.88 -22.05 -16.86
CA GLU A 221 -5.07 -20.67 -16.40
C GLU A 221 -6.35 -20.08 -17.00
N LYS A 222 -7.20 -19.51 -16.15
CA LYS A 222 -8.50 -18.96 -16.58
C LYS A 222 -8.75 -17.58 -15.98
N PRO A 223 -8.97 -16.53 -16.81
CA PRO A 223 -9.31 -15.22 -16.30
C PRO A 223 -10.69 -15.23 -15.65
N ILE A 224 -10.81 -14.49 -14.56
CA ILE A 224 -12.07 -14.23 -13.86
C ILE A 224 -12.54 -12.83 -14.26
N PRO A 225 -13.56 -12.70 -15.13
CA PRO A 225 -14.08 -11.39 -15.52
C PRO A 225 -14.88 -10.72 -14.40
N VAL A 226 -15.71 -11.50 -13.69
CA VAL A 226 -16.55 -11.08 -12.57
C VAL A 226 -16.64 -12.26 -11.61
N MET A 227 -16.60 -12.00 -10.31
CA MET A 227 -16.90 -12.99 -9.28
C MET A 227 -17.60 -12.37 -8.07
N THR A 228 -18.42 -13.16 -7.39
CA THR A 228 -19.06 -12.77 -6.13
C THR A 228 -18.10 -12.91 -4.95
N VAL A 229 -18.45 -12.31 -3.81
CA VAL A 229 -17.69 -12.48 -2.55
C VAL A 229 -17.59 -13.95 -2.14
N ASP A 230 -18.67 -14.72 -2.25
CA ASP A 230 -18.66 -16.15 -1.90
C ASP A 230 -17.71 -16.96 -2.79
N GLN A 231 -17.68 -16.66 -4.09
CA GLN A 231 -16.72 -17.27 -5.02
C GLN A 231 -15.29 -16.88 -4.66
N ALA A 232 -15.04 -15.60 -4.37
CA ALA A 232 -13.73 -15.12 -3.96
C ALA A 232 -13.23 -15.81 -2.67
N LYS A 233 -14.10 -15.95 -1.65
CA LYS A 233 -13.81 -16.68 -0.41
C LYS A 233 -13.50 -18.17 -0.66
N LYS A 234 -14.30 -18.82 -1.51
CA LYS A 234 -14.08 -20.22 -1.90
C LYS A 234 -12.74 -20.39 -2.62
N HIS A 235 -12.40 -19.51 -3.55
CA HIS A 235 -11.12 -19.59 -4.27
C HIS A 235 -9.92 -19.29 -3.36
N LEU A 236 -10.08 -18.36 -2.41
CA LEU A 236 -9.09 -18.13 -1.35
C LEU A 236 -8.84 -19.40 -0.52
N SER A 237 -9.90 -20.09 -0.06
CA SER A 237 -9.75 -21.32 0.73
C SER A 237 -9.17 -22.48 -0.08
N GLN A 238 -9.33 -22.45 -1.41
CA GLN A 238 -8.72 -23.39 -2.34
C GLN A 238 -7.25 -23.06 -2.67
N GLY A 239 -6.69 -21.98 -2.13
CA GLY A 239 -5.30 -21.58 -2.37
C GLY A 239 -5.05 -21.01 -3.77
N GLN A 240 -6.10 -20.59 -4.49
CA GLN A 240 -5.98 -20.05 -5.86
C GLN A 240 -5.23 -18.72 -5.92
N PHE A 241 -5.17 -17.98 -4.81
CA PHE A 241 -4.55 -16.66 -4.74
C PHE A 241 -3.37 -16.64 -3.77
N PRO A 242 -2.12 -16.49 -4.26
CA PRO A 242 -0.92 -16.55 -3.41
C PRO A 242 -0.90 -15.46 -2.32
N ALA A 243 -0.50 -15.86 -1.10
CA ALA A 243 -0.56 -15.00 0.09
C ALA A 243 0.37 -13.76 0.03
N GLY A 244 1.42 -13.79 -0.79
CA GLY A 244 2.36 -12.67 -0.95
C GLY A 244 2.01 -11.68 -2.07
N SER A 245 0.95 -11.92 -2.85
CA SER A 245 0.62 -11.10 -4.02
C SER A 245 -0.88 -10.87 -4.19
N MET A 246 -1.60 -11.82 -4.80
CA MET A 246 -3.02 -11.66 -5.12
C MET A 246 -3.92 -11.87 -3.90
N GLY A 247 -3.55 -12.75 -2.97
CA GLY A 247 -4.35 -13.06 -1.78
C GLY A 247 -4.75 -11.84 -0.95
N PRO A 248 -3.82 -10.94 -0.57
CA PRO A 248 -4.15 -9.70 0.12
C PRO A 248 -5.11 -8.79 -0.66
N LYS A 249 -4.97 -8.70 -1.99
CA LYS A 249 -5.87 -7.91 -2.86
C LYS A 249 -7.29 -8.43 -2.83
N ILE A 250 -7.46 -9.74 -2.92
CA ILE A 250 -8.80 -10.38 -2.84
C ILE A 250 -9.41 -10.19 -1.46
N ARG A 251 -8.62 -10.32 -0.39
CA ARG A 251 -9.13 -10.07 0.98
C ARG A 251 -9.56 -8.61 1.19
N ALA A 252 -8.75 -7.66 0.73
CA ALA A 252 -9.08 -6.24 0.77
C ALA A 252 -10.36 -5.91 -0.03
N ALA A 253 -10.55 -6.57 -1.18
CA ALA A 253 -11.76 -6.48 -2.00
C ALA A 253 -13.00 -6.98 -1.26
N ILE A 254 -12.89 -8.18 -0.65
CA ILE A 254 -13.96 -8.78 0.14
C ILE A 254 -14.36 -7.86 1.29
N GLU A 255 -13.39 -7.36 2.07
CA GLU A 255 -13.65 -6.45 3.20
C GLU A 255 -14.39 -5.18 2.78
N TYR A 256 -14.03 -4.61 1.63
CA TYR A 256 -14.69 -3.43 1.08
C TYR A 256 -16.15 -3.73 0.70
N ILE A 257 -16.40 -4.79 -0.07
CA ILE A 257 -17.76 -5.14 -0.52
C ILE A 257 -18.64 -5.55 0.66
N GLU A 258 -18.14 -6.34 1.60
CA GLU A 258 -18.90 -6.77 2.78
C GLU A 258 -19.21 -5.61 3.74
N SER A 259 -18.45 -4.53 3.69
CA SER A 259 -18.72 -3.30 4.44
C SER A 259 -19.73 -2.37 3.73
N GLY A 260 -20.38 -2.83 2.67
CA GLY A 260 -21.38 -2.07 1.91
C GLY A 260 -20.85 -1.37 0.66
N GLY A 261 -19.59 -1.60 0.27
CA GLY A 261 -19.05 -1.13 -0.99
C GLY A 261 -19.81 -1.70 -2.20
N LYS A 262 -19.99 -0.90 -3.24
CA LYS A 262 -20.81 -1.29 -4.41
C LYS A 262 -20.03 -2.14 -5.41
N GLU A 263 -18.86 -1.65 -5.83
CA GLU A 263 -18.08 -2.28 -6.89
C GLU A 263 -16.57 -2.19 -6.62
N MET A 264 -15.85 -3.24 -6.99
CA MET A 264 -14.40 -3.33 -6.84
C MET A 264 -13.76 -3.93 -8.09
N LEU A 265 -12.64 -3.36 -8.52
CA LEU A 265 -11.88 -3.78 -9.70
C LEU A 265 -10.43 -4.08 -9.36
N ILE A 266 -9.90 -5.18 -9.89
CA ILE A 266 -8.46 -5.49 -9.92
C ILE A 266 -8.05 -5.61 -11.38
N THR A 267 -7.14 -4.74 -11.82
CA THR A 267 -6.71 -4.66 -13.23
C THR A 267 -5.28 -4.15 -13.39
#